data_AF-A0A4U0GVW7-F1
#
_entry.id   AF-A0A4U0GVW7-F1
#
_cell.length_a   1.000
_cell.length_b   1.000
_cell.length_c   1.000
_cell.angle_alpha   90.00
_cell.angle_beta   90.00
_cell.angle_gamma   90.00
#
_symmetry.space_group_name_H-M   'P 1'
#
loop_
_entity.id
_entity.type
_entity.pdbx_description
1 polymer ?
#
loop_
_entity_poly.entity_id
_entity_poly.type
_entity_poly.pdbx_seq_one_letter_code
_entity_poly.pdbx_strand_id
1 'polypeptide(L)'
;MNRSAMAACAISLALSSGIALAQTPATTQALSRDALAQCAEHTLTLRSESDRLNRENAQMDRERESINQRGAALKQQLASVGKTDLDRGLALHEQRRQQREDAIAFNTRIEQHKQRIVALNQIKRDYDAQCAERPFRRADLETLTPAARDAMQRGLSDVQVPYLSADAATN
;
A
#
# COMPACT_ATOMS: atom_id res chain seq x y z
N MET A 1 -4.53 -82.88 -22.40
CA MET A 1 -5.49 -83.61 -21.54
C MET A 1 -5.29 -83.13 -20.11
N ASN A 2 -6.40 -83.03 -19.36
CA ASN A 2 -6.57 -82.69 -17.93
C ASN A 2 -6.60 -81.18 -17.62
N ARG A 3 -7.77 -80.55 -17.46
CA ARG A 3 -8.80 -80.61 -16.37
C ARG A 3 -8.47 -79.68 -15.18
N SER A 4 -9.21 -78.58 -15.16
CA SER A 4 -9.88 -77.91 -14.03
C SER A 4 -9.23 -77.84 -12.65
N ALA A 5 -9.13 -76.62 -12.12
CA ALA A 5 -9.59 -76.32 -10.75
C ALA A 5 -10.00 -74.85 -10.63
N MET A 6 -11.29 -74.62 -10.39
CA MET A 6 -11.83 -73.37 -9.85
C MET A 6 -11.28 -73.14 -8.44
N ALA A 7 -10.85 -71.92 -8.14
CA ALA A 7 -10.76 -71.42 -6.77
C ALA A 7 -11.26 -69.97 -6.77
N ALA A 8 -12.54 -69.81 -6.43
CA ALA A 8 -13.11 -68.55 -6.04
C ALA A 8 -12.45 -68.09 -4.74
N CYS A 9 -11.98 -66.84 -4.69
CA CYS A 9 -11.72 -66.16 -3.43
C CYS A 9 -12.21 -64.72 -3.56
N ALA A 10 -13.07 -64.36 -2.60
CA ALA A 10 -13.91 -63.18 -2.59
C ALA A 10 -13.11 -61.86 -2.61
N ILE A 11 -13.48 -60.96 -3.52
CA ILE A 11 -13.04 -59.56 -3.49
C ILE A 11 -13.99 -58.81 -2.56
N SER A 12 -13.52 -58.54 -1.34
CA SER A 12 -14.19 -57.63 -0.41
C SER A 12 -14.09 -56.20 -0.96
N LEU A 13 -15.17 -55.69 -1.56
CA LEU A 13 -15.35 -54.25 -1.77
C LEU A 13 -15.53 -53.59 -0.40
N ALA A 14 -14.45 -53.01 0.12
CA ALA A 14 -14.54 -52.01 1.17
C ALA A 14 -15.14 -50.74 0.54
N LEU A 15 -16.43 -50.50 0.76
CA LEU A 15 -17.06 -49.21 0.54
C LEU A 15 -16.39 -48.21 1.49
N SER A 16 -15.38 -47.49 1.00
CA SER A 16 -14.88 -46.27 1.61
C SER A 16 -15.95 -45.19 1.43
N SER A 17 -16.97 -45.22 2.29
CA SER A 17 -17.92 -44.12 2.43
C SER A 17 -17.15 -42.91 2.91
N GLY A 18 -16.67 -42.10 1.96
CA GLY A 18 -16.09 -40.79 2.22
C GLY A 18 -17.14 -39.94 2.91
N ILE A 19 -16.97 -39.76 4.21
CA ILE A 19 -17.66 -38.70 4.95
C ILE A 19 -17.04 -37.41 4.44
N ALA A 20 -17.61 -36.88 3.35
CA ALA A 20 -17.43 -35.49 2.99
C ALA A 20 -18.02 -34.68 4.15
N LEU A 21 -17.15 -34.25 5.08
CA LEU A 21 -17.45 -33.19 6.00
C LEU A 21 -17.79 -31.97 5.14
N ALA A 22 -19.08 -31.76 4.90
CA ALA A 22 -19.60 -30.49 4.40
C ALA A 22 -19.16 -29.44 5.42
N GLN A 23 -18.04 -28.77 5.13
CA GLN A 23 -17.68 -27.53 5.78
C GLN A 23 -18.80 -26.57 5.40
N THR A 24 -19.82 -26.44 6.26
CA THR A 24 -20.75 -25.32 6.18
C THR A 24 -19.88 -24.07 6.12
N PRO A 25 -19.91 -23.29 5.02
CA PRO A 25 -19.14 -22.07 4.96
C PRO A 25 -19.55 -21.27 6.19
N ALA A 26 -18.57 -20.90 7.03
CA ALA A 26 -18.82 -20.01 8.15
C ALA A 26 -19.56 -18.82 7.54
N THR A 27 -20.84 -18.65 7.89
CA THR A 27 -21.66 -17.58 7.33
C THR A 27 -21.06 -16.30 7.85
N THR A 28 -20.20 -15.66 7.05
CA THR A 28 -19.57 -14.39 7.37
C THR A 28 -20.69 -13.41 7.65
N GLN A 29 -20.89 -13.09 8.93
CA GLN A 29 -22.02 -12.29 9.37
C GLN A 29 -21.99 -10.96 8.62
N ALA A 30 -23.13 -10.59 8.05
CA ALA A 30 -23.25 -9.32 7.34
C ALA A 30 -22.85 -8.15 8.24
N LEU A 31 -22.20 -7.15 7.66
CA LEU A 31 -21.83 -5.91 8.34
C LEU A 31 -23.09 -5.27 8.95
N SER A 32 -22.98 -4.82 10.20
CA SER A 32 -23.96 -3.89 10.76
C SER A 32 -23.92 -2.57 9.98
N ARG A 33 -24.94 -1.73 10.15
CA ARG A 33 -24.97 -0.40 9.52
C ARG A 33 -23.74 0.43 9.88
N ASP A 34 -23.36 0.45 11.15
CA ASP A 34 -22.22 1.24 11.62
C ASP A 34 -20.90 0.70 11.07
N ALA A 35 -20.74 -0.63 11.05
CA ALA A 35 -19.56 -1.26 10.46
C ALA A 35 -19.49 -1.01 8.94
N LEU A 36 -20.64 -0.99 8.24
CA LEU A 36 -20.70 -0.63 6.82
C LEU A 36 -20.29 0.84 6.59
N ALA A 37 -20.74 1.76 7.44
CA ALA A 37 -20.35 3.16 7.36
C ALA A 37 -18.84 3.34 7.55
N GLN A 38 -18.25 2.64 8.52
CA GLN A 38 -16.80 2.63 8.74
C GLN A 38 -16.03 2.05 7.56
N CYS A 39 -16.48 0.92 7.01
CA CYS A 39 -15.88 0.33 5.81
C CYS A 39 -15.94 1.29 4.60
N ALA A 40 -17.02 2.07 4.48
CA ALA A 40 -17.15 3.07 3.44
C ALA A 40 -16.19 4.27 3.62
N GLU A 41 -15.98 4.71 4.87
CA GLU A 41 -14.99 5.73 5.21
C GLU A 41 -13.56 5.24 4.89
N HIS A 42 -13.22 4.01 5.25
CA HIS A 42 -11.94 3.40 4.87
C HIS A 42 -11.78 3.35 3.36
N THR A 43 -12.81 2.94 2.62
CA THR A 43 -12.76 2.86 1.15
C THR A 43 -12.56 4.23 0.52
N LEU A 44 -13.29 5.25 0.99
CA LEU A 44 -13.14 6.63 0.53
C LEU A 44 -11.73 7.17 0.80
N THR A 45 -11.24 6.96 2.02
CA THR A 45 -9.91 7.41 2.44
C THR A 45 -8.82 6.74 1.62
N LEU A 46 -8.90 5.41 1.45
CA LEU A 46 -7.95 4.65 0.63
C LEU A 46 -7.95 5.13 -0.81
N ARG A 47 -9.12 5.45 -1.38
CA ARG A 47 -9.21 6.00 -2.74
C ARG A 47 -8.58 7.38 -2.85
N SER A 48 -8.93 8.33 -1.99
CA SER A 48 -8.44 9.71 -2.09
C SER A 48 -6.95 9.83 -1.74
N GLU A 49 -6.54 9.17 -0.66
CA GLU A 49 -5.21 9.33 -0.10
C GLU A 49 -4.16 8.53 -0.87
N SER A 50 -4.49 7.36 -1.44
CA SER A 50 -3.53 6.60 -2.26
C SER A 50 -3.10 7.40 -3.47
N ASP A 51 -4.06 7.97 -4.21
CA ASP A 51 -3.80 8.80 -5.38
C ASP A 51 -3.00 10.05 -5.02
N ARG A 52 -3.35 10.72 -3.92
CA ARG A 52 -2.62 11.89 -3.43
C ARG A 52 -1.18 11.53 -3.09
N LEU A 53 -0.96 10.48 -2.31
CA LEU A 53 0.37 10.06 -1.88
C LEU A 53 1.22 9.55 -3.04
N ASN A 54 0.66 8.82 -4.01
CA ASN A 54 1.39 8.41 -5.21
C ASN A 54 1.90 9.61 -6.04
N ARG A 55 1.07 10.65 -6.20
CA ARG A 55 1.49 11.89 -6.88
C ARG A 55 2.57 12.64 -6.11
N GLU A 56 2.43 12.72 -4.80
CA GLU A 56 3.45 13.32 -3.93
C GLU A 56 4.77 12.56 -4.02
N ASN A 57 4.75 11.23 -4.02
CA ASN A 57 5.95 10.41 -4.15
C ASN A 57 6.70 10.71 -5.45
N ALA A 58 5.99 10.76 -6.58
CA ALA A 58 6.58 11.11 -7.87
C ALA A 58 7.13 12.55 -7.90
N GLN A 59 6.51 13.49 -7.18
CA GLN A 59 7.03 14.85 -7.04
C GLN A 59 8.30 14.89 -6.19
N MET A 60 8.32 14.15 -5.07
CA MET A 60 9.46 14.06 -4.18
C MET A 60 10.67 13.43 -4.87
N ASP A 61 10.48 12.44 -5.75
CA ASP A 61 11.57 11.87 -6.55
C ASP A 61 12.23 12.91 -7.48
N ARG A 62 11.42 13.76 -8.13
CA ARG A 62 11.93 14.86 -8.97
C ARG A 62 12.65 15.91 -8.15
N GLU A 63 12.12 16.24 -6.97
CA GLU A 63 12.74 17.21 -6.07
C GLU A 63 14.07 16.70 -5.51
N ARG A 64 14.14 15.42 -5.12
CA ARG A 64 15.38 14.76 -4.69
C ARG A 64 16.47 14.89 -5.75
N GLU A 65 16.12 14.59 -7.01
CA GLU A 65 17.07 14.70 -8.12
C GLU A 65 17.56 16.14 -8.31
N SER A 66 16.66 17.13 -8.27
CA SER A 66 17.02 18.55 -8.36
C SER A 66 17.97 18.99 -7.25
N ILE A 67 17.72 18.59 -6.00
CA ILE A 67 18.59 18.89 -4.86
C ILE A 67 19.98 18.27 -5.05
N ASN A 68 20.05 17.02 -5.52
CA ASN A 68 21.30 16.32 -5.78
C ASN A 68 22.11 16.96 -6.91
N GLN A 69 21.45 17.31 -8.02
CA GLN A 69 22.08 17.99 -9.16
C GLN A 69 22.64 19.36 -8.75
N ARG A 70 21.86 20.16 -8.01
CA ARG A 70 22.34 21.45 -7.47
C ARG A 70 23.55 21.26 -6.55
N GLY A 71 23.51 20.26 -5.68
CA GLY A 71 24.63 19.93 -4.80
C GLY A 71 25.90 19.53 -5.56
N ALA A 72 25.76 18.72 -6.60
CA ALA A 72 26.88 18.31 -7.47
C ALA A 72 27.47 19.49 -8.25
N ALA A 73 26.61 20.34 -8.82
CA ALA A 73 27.03 21.55 -9.54
C ALA A 73 27.79 22.52 -8.63
N LEU A 74 27.28 22.80 -7.43
CA LEU A 74 27.96 23.66 -6.46
C LEU A 74 29.32 23.09 -6.03
N LYS A 75 29.42 21.77 -5.86
CA LYS A 75 30.69 21.10 -5.55
C LYS A 75 31.71 21.29 -6.67
N GLN A 76 31.31 21.15 -7.93
CA GLN A 76 32.19 21.37 -9.09
C GLN A 76 32.62 22.83 -9.19
N GLN A 77 31.69 23.78 -9.00
CA GLN A 77 31.99 25.20 -9.03
C GLN A 77 32.99 25.60 -7.93
N LEU A 78 32.80 25.13 -6.70
CA LEU A 78 33.74 25.36 -5.60
C LEU A 78 35.14 24.80 -5.89
N ALA A 79 35.24 23.64 -6.53
CA ALA A 79 36.53 23.05 -6.90
C ALA A 79 37.27 23.86 -7.99
N SER A 80 36.54 24.65 -8.78
CA SER A 80 37.10 25.49 -9.85
C SER A 80 37.50 26.91 -9.40
N VAL A 81 37.12 27.32 -8.18
CA VAL A 81 37.40 28.67 -7.68
C VAL A 81 38.85 28.76 -7.23
N GLY A 82 39.60 29.67 -7.84
CA GLY A 82 40.97 29.96 -7.45
C GLY A 82 41.04 30.61 -6.07
N LYS A 83 42.14 30.37 -5.33
CA LYS A 83 42.34 30.90 -3.96
C LYS A 83 42.28 32.43 -3.85
N THR A 84 42.41 33.14 -4.96
CA THR A 84 42.43 34.61 -5.03
C THR A 84 41.06 35.24 -5.32
N ASP A 85 40.04 34.45 -5.64
CA ASP A 85 38.69 34.93 -5.94
C ASP A 85 37.77 34.75 -4.72
N LEU A 86 38.00 35.60 -3.71
CA LEU A 86 37.34 35.51 -2.41
C LEU A 86 35.82 35.76 -2.51
N ASP A 87 35.40 36.77 -3.28
CA ASP A 87 33.99 37.15 -3.39
C ASP A 87 33.15 36.03 -4.02
N ARG A 88 33.67 35.43 -5.11
CA ARG A 88 33.04 34.27 -5.72
C ARG A 88 33.01 33.06 -4.80
N GLY A 89 34.10 32.84 -4.05
CA GLY A 89 34.18 31.79 -3.03
C GLY A 89 33.07 31.95 -1.97
N LEU A 90 32.94 33.15 -1.40
CA LEU A 90 31.92 33.47 -0.40
C LEU A 90 30.49 33.29 -0.93
N ALA A 91 30.21 33.76 -2.15
CA ALA A 91 28.90 33.59 -2.76
C ALA A 91 28.53 32.11 -2.95
N LEU A 92 29.48 31.27 -3.38
CA LEU A 92 29.24 29.82 -3.54
C LEU A 92 29.10 29.10 -2.19
N HIS A 93 29.81 29.56 -1.16
CA HIS A 93 29.63 29.04 0.20
C HIS A 93 28.23 29.33 0.73
N GLU A 94 27.69 30.51 0.48
CA GLU A 94 26.33 30.88 0.85
C GLU A 94 25.29 30.05 0.09
N GLN A 95 25.46 29.87 -1.22
CA GLN A 95 24.58 28.98 -2.00
C GLN A 95 24.61 27.54 -1.49
N ARG A 96 25.78 27.05 -1.05
CA ARG A 96 25.90 25.72 -0.45
C ARG A 96 25.22 25.63 0.92
N ARG A 97 25.22 26.71 1.70
CA ARG A 97 24.47 26.77 2.96
C ARG A 97 22.98 26.65 2.69
N GLN A 98 22.44 27.45 1.78
CA GLN A 98 21.03 27.37 1.38
C GLN A 98 20.67 25.98 0.83
N GLN A 99 21.51 25.40 -0.02
CA GLN A 99 21.26 24.05 -0.56
C GLN A 99 21.20 22.98 0.55
N ARG A 100 22.00 23.10 1.60
CA ARG A 100 21.95 22.19 2.76
C ARG A 100 20.66 22.38 3.56
N GLU A 101 20.23 23.62 3.76
CA GLU A 101 18.97 23.93 4.43
C GLU A 101 17.78 23.35 3.66
N ASP A 102 17.76 23.50 2.32
CA ASP A 102 16.76 22.89 1.43
C ASP A 102 16.74 21.36 1.58
N ALA A 103 17.92 20.72 1.62
CA ALA A 103 18.02 19.26 1.77
C ALA A 103 17.50 18.76 3.13
N ILE A 104 17.77 19.50 4.21
CA ILE A 104 17.25 19.20 5.54
C ILE A 104 15.72 19.32 5.55
N ALA A 105 15.19 20.40 5.00
CA ALA A 105 13.74 20.61 4.90
C ALA A 105 13.07 19.51 4.06
N PHE A 106 13.69 19.11 2.95
CA PHE A 106 13.22 18.01 2.12
C PHE A 106 13.16 16.68 2.90
N ASN A 107 14.22 16.35 3.64
CA ASN A 107 14.26 15.12 4.46
C ASN A 107 13.13 15.11 5.50
N THR A 108 12.84 16.23 6.17
CA THR A 108 11.71 16.34 7.09
C THR A 108 10.37 16.03 6.40
N ARG A 109 10.16 16.52 5.17
CA ARG A 109 8.94 16.22 4.41
C ARG A 109 8.85 14.76 3.98
N ILE A 110 9.99 14.12 3.68
CA ILE A 110 10.03 12.69 3.39
C ILE A 110 9.57 11.88 4.60
N GLU A 111 10.04 12.21 5.81
CA GLU A 111 9.61 11.52 7.02
C GLU A 111 8.10 11.69 7.29
N GLN A 112 7.57 12.90 7.11
CA GLN A 112 6.13 13.13 7.20
C GLN A 112 5.34 12.35 6.13
N HIS A 113 5.89 12.21 4.92
CA HIS A 113 5.27 11.42 3.86
C HIS A 113 5.29 9.92 4.19
N LYS A 114 6.41 9.39 4.71
CA LYS A 114 6.50 8.01 5.19
C LYS A 114 5.46 7.71 6.27
N GLN A 115 5.30 8.60 7.25
CA GLN A 115 4.30 8.45 8.31
C GLN A 115 2.87 8.38 7.74
N ARG A 116 2.54 9.22 6.75
CA ARG A 116 1.24 9.20 6.07
C ARG A 116 1.02 7.89 5.31
N ILE A 117 2.05 7.37 4.63
CA ILE A 117 2.00 6.05 4.00
C ILE A 117 1.75 4.94 5.04
N VAL A 118 2.44 4.97 6.17
CA VAL A 118 2.25 3.97 7.25
C VAL A 118 0.82 4.01 7.80
N ALA A 119 0.29 5.20 8.05
CA ALA A 119 -1.09 5.38 8.51
C ALA A 119 -2.11 4.85 7.49
N LEU A 120 -1.93 5.16 6.20
CA LEU A 120 -2.80 4.65 5.15
C LEU A 120 -2.75 3.13 5.04
N ASN A 121 -1.57 2.54 5.21
CA ASN A 121 -1.40 1.09 5.23
C ASN A 121 -2.06 0.42 6.44
N GLN A 122 -2.16 1.11 7.58
CA GLN A 122 -2.96 0.63 8.70
C GLN A 122 -4.44 0.58 8.33
N ILE A 123 -4.98 1.64 7.73
CA ILE A 123 -6.38 1.67 7.25
C ILE A 123 -6.62 0.54 6.23
N LYS A 124 -5.67 0.29 5.32
CA LYS A 124 -5.76 -0.82 4.36
C LYS A 124 -5.84 -2.17 5.06
N ARG A 125 -5.00 -2.41 6.08
CA ARG A 125 -5.04 -3.64 6.87
C ARG A 125 -6.37 -3.81 7.61
N ASP A 126 -6.88 -2.73 8.21
CA ASP A 126 -8.15 -2.75 8.93
C ASP A 126 -9.32 -3.03 7.98
N TYR A 127 -9.30 -2.42 6.79
CA TYR A 127 -10.25 -2.73 5.72
C TYR A 127 -10.17 -4.21 5.28
N ASP A 128 -8.98 -4.73 5.03
CA ASP A 128 -8.81 -6.12 4.59
C ASP A 128 -9.32 -7.11 5.65
N ALA A 129 -9.04 -6.84 6.93
CA ALA A 129 -9.46 -7.69 8.03
C ALA A 129 -10.97 -7.61 8.33
N GLN A 130 -11.58 -6.44 8.15
CA GLN A 130 -12.92 -6.16 8.69
C GLN A 130 -13.98 -5.92 7.60
N CYS A 131 -13.60 -5.71 6.34
CA CYS A 131 -14.50 -5.21 5.31
C CYS A 131 -14.47 -6.00 4.00
N ALA A 132 -13.28 -6.31 3.46
CA ALA A 132 -13.08 -6.70 2.06
C ALA A 132 -13.97 -7.87 1.56
N GLU A 133 -14.28 -8.83 2.42
CA GLU A 133 -15.05 -10.03 2.06
C GLU A 133 -16.38 -10.15 2.82
N ARG A 134 -16.78 -9.12 3.57
CA ARG A 134 -17.98 -9.20 4.40
C ARG A 134 -19.22 -8.75 3.63
N PRO A 135 -20.29 -9.55 3.60
CA PRO A 135 -21.53 -9.13 2.96
C PRO A 135 -22.17 -7.98 3.73
N PHE A 136 -23.01 -7.20 3.07
CA PHE A 136 -23.80 -6.14 3.69
C PHE A 136 -25.18 -6.06 3.05
N ARG A 137 -26.14 -5.50 3.77
CA ARG A 137 -27.52 -5.36 3.29
C ARG A 137 -27.62 -4.16 2.36
N ARG A 138 -28.34 -4.32 1.24
CA ARG A 138 -28.62 -3.23 0.29
C ARG A 138 -29.30 -2.03 0.96
N ALA A 139 -30.25 -2.29 1.85
CA ALA A 139 -30.95 -1.22 2.57
C ALA A 139 -30.01 -0.37 3.42
N ASP A 140 -28.97 -0.97 4.03
CA ASP A 140 -27.98 -0.22 4.80
C ASP A 140 -27.02 0.55 3.88
N LEU A 141 -26.66 -0.01 2.72
CA LEU A 141 -25.87 0.69 1.69
C LEU A 141 -26.58 1.96 1.18
N GLU A 142 -27.91 1.90 1.03
CA GLU A 142 -28.73 3.02 0.57
C GLU A 142 -28.82 4.17 1.61
N THR A 143 -28.45 3.92 2.87
CA THR A 143 -28.35 4.97 3.90
C THR A 143 -27.03 5.74 3.88
N LEU A 144 -26.02 5.25 3.16
CA LEU A 144 -24.76 5.96 3.00
C LEU A 144 -24.91 7.20 2.10
N THR A 145 -24.00 8.17 2.29
CA THR A 145 -23.87 9.30 1.36
C THR A 145 -23.59 8.80 -0.06
N PRO A 146 -23.94 9.58 -1.11
CA PRO A 146 -23.70 9.17 -2.49
C PRO A 146 -22.23 8.78 -2.76
N ALA A 147 -21.27 9.56 -2.23
CA ALA A 147 -19.84 9.27 -2.39
C ALA A 147 -19.43 7.97 -1.70
N ALA A 148 -19.88 7.73 -0.46
CA ALA A 148 -19.55 6.52 0.30
C ALA A 148 -20.14 5.26 -0.35
N ARG A 149 -21.37 5.36 -0.86
CA ARG A 149 -22.03 4.28 -1.60
C ARG A 149 -21.29 3.93 -2.88
N ASP A 150 -20.97 4.92 -3.69
CA ASP A 150 -20.24 4.77 -4.94
C ASP A 150 -18.82 4.20 -4.70
N ALA A 151 -18.14 4.65 -3.65
CA ALA A 151 -16.87 4.07 -3.22
C ALA A 151 -17.01 2.58 -2.86
N MET A 152 -17.98 2.20 -2.03
CA MET A 152 -18.23 0.80 -1.65
C MET A 152 -18.61 -0.08 -2.85
N GLN A 153 -19.34 0.47 -3.83
CA GLN A 153 -19.75 -0.26 -5.03
C GLN A 153 -18.58 -0.51 -5.98
N ARG A 154 -17.67 0.45 -6.13
CA ARG A 154 -16.43 0.26 -6.91
C ARG A 154 -15.42 -0.63 -6.19
N GLY A 155 -15.42 -0.59 -4.86
CA GLY A 155 -14.40 -1.23 -4.05
C GLY A 155 -13.03 -0.58 -4.22
N LEU A 156 -11.98 -1.39 -4.04
CA LEU A 156 -10.57 -0.97 -4.06
C LEU A 156 -9.73 -1.69 -5.12
N SER A 157 -10.35 -2.40 -6.07
CA SER A 157 -9.62 -3.20 -7.06
C SER A 157 -8.75 -2.36 -8.00
N ASP A 158 -9.11 -1.09 -8.21
CA ASP A 158 -8.37 -0.11 -9.02
C ASP A 158 -7.42 0.76 -8.20
N VAL A 159 -7.40 0.61 -6.87
CA VAL A 159 -6.64 1.49 -5.97
C VAL A 159 -5.25 0.93 -5.70
N GLN A 160 -4.23 1.66 -6.15
CA GLN A 160 -2.85 1.35 -5.84
C GLN A 160 -2.41 2.04 -4.54
N VAL A 161 -2.47 1.34 -3.41
CA VAL A 161 -1.95 1.87 -2.13
C VAL A 161 -0.43 1.88 -2.16
N PRO A 162 0.25 3.01 -1.85
CA PRO A 162 1.70 3.05 -1.74
C PRO A 162 2.19 2.30 -0.50
N TYR A 163 3.32 1.61 -0.64
CA TYR A 163 4.02 0.93 0.45
C TYR A 163 5.44 1.48 0.58
N LEU A 164 5.96 1.52 1.80
CA LEU A 164 7.40 1.73 2.00
C LEU A 164 8.13 0.44 1.63
N SER A 165 9.23 0.57 0.88
CA SER A 165 10.15 -0.56 0.71
C SER A 165 10.76 -0.95 2.06
N ALA A 166 11.18 -2.21 2.21
CA ALA A 166 11.80 -2.70 3.44
C ALA A 166 13.00 -1.83 3.88
N ASP A 167 13.76 -1.31 2.91
CA ASP A 167 14.93 -0.44 3.14
C ASP A 167 14.56 1.00 3.55
N ALA A 168 13.34 1.43 3.24
CA ALA A 168 12.83 2.76 3.59
C ALA A 168 12.20 2.81 5.00
N ALA A 169 11.96 1.64 5.62
CA ALA A 169 11.31 1.52 6.93
C ALA A 169 12.28 1.51 8.12
N THR A 170 13.60 1.43 7.88
CA THR A 170 14.65 1.24 8.91
C THR A 170 15.64 2.40 9.04
N ASN A 171 15.47 3.47 8.26
CA ASN A 171 16.29 4.69 8.34
C ASN A 171 15.51 5.87 8.92
#